data_AF-A0A382PIP1-F1
#
_entry.id   AF-A0A382PIP1-F1
#
_cell.length_a   1.000
_cell.length_b   1.000
_cell.length_c   1.000
_cell.angle_alpha   90.00
_cell.angle_beta   90.00
_cell.angle_gamma   90.00
#
_symmetry.space_group_name_H-M   'P 1'
#
loop_
_entity.id
_entity.type
_entity.pdbx_description
1 polymer ?
#
loop_
_entity_poly.entity_id
_entity_poly.type
_entity_poly.pdbx_seq_one_letter_code
_entity_poly.pdbx_strand_id
1 'polypeptide(L)'
;DLDDYTYRVAGCVGEFWTHLTRAHCFADTEIDEQHFVQNSIRFGKGLQLVNVLRDLPHDLANGRCYLPAVDLAVAGLQPQDLRDAKNWPRLEPVFMPWLEKATDHLAAGWHYTLQIPHEHYRLRLACAWPILMGSRTINLVRDANPLKPEPRLKISRGIVRSIIWSTLWRVPFKGPWRRMFGE
;
A
#
# COMPACT_ATOMS: atom_id res chain seq x y z
N ASP A 1 -6.82 15.21 5.93
CA ASP A 1 -5.49 15.21 6.58
C ASP A 1 -4.61 14.04 6.15
N LEU A 2 -4.81 12.80 6.64
CA LEU A 2 -3.93 11.67 6.29
C LEU A 2 -3.95 11.33 4.78
N ASP A 3 -5.11 11.39 4.14
CA ASP A 3 -5.24 11.14 2.70
C ASP A 3 -4.42 12.13 1.85
N ASP A 4 -4.49 13.42 2.17
CA ASP A 4 -3.69 14.49 1.55
C ASP A 4 -2.19 14.34 1.87
N TYR A 5 -1.85 14.03 3.13
CA TYR A 5 -0.48 13.73 3.52
C TYR A 5 0.12 12.60 2.67
N THR A 6 -0.59 11.48 2.49
CA THR A 6 -0.12 10.37 1.65
C THR A 6 0.02 10.76 0.18
N TYR A 7 -0.79 11.69 -0.33
CA TYR A 7 -0.56 12.25 -1.68
C TYR A 7 0.76 13.00 -1.74
N ARG A 8 0.97 13.96 -0.83
CA ARG A 8 2.14 14.84 -0.85
C ARG A 8 3.48 14.13 -0.70
N VAL A 9 3.52 13.00 0.01
CA VAL A 9 4.79 12.29 0.28
C VAL A 9 5.01 11.04 -0.58
N ALA A 10 3.96 10.52 -1.23
CA ALA A 10 4.06 9.26 -1.98
C ALA A 10 3.18 9.20 -3.23
N GLY A 11 1.95 9.76 -3.19
CA GLY A 11 1.09 9.83 -4.38
C GLY A 11 1.71 10.64 -5.52
N CYS A 12 2.31 11.79 -5.21
CA CYS A 12 3.04 12.61 -6.18
C CYS A 12 4.25 11.89 -6.79
N VAL A 13 4.90 10.99 -6.04
CA VAL A 13 5.99 10.14 -6.53
C VAL A 13 5.47 9.11 -7.54
N GLY A 14 4.27 8.58 -7.32
CA GLY A 14 3.57 7.71 -8.27
C GLY A 14 3.33 8.43 -9.61
N GLU A 15 2.75 9.63 -9.56
CA GLU A 15 2.53 10.49 -10.73
C GLU A 15 3.84 10.82 -11.47
N PHE A 16 4.86 11.29 -10.75
CA PHE A 16 6.17 11.58 -11.32
C PHE A 16 6.80 10.37 -12.02
N TRP A 17 6.81 9.22 -11.34
CA TRP A 17 7.35 7.98 -11.89
C TRP A 17 6.59 7.53 -13.14
N THR A 18 5.26 7.69 -13.15
CA THR A 18 4.42 7.38 -14.30
C THR A 18 4.77 8.23 -15.51
N HIS A 19 4.88 9.55 -15.35
CA HIS A 19 5.25 10.42 -16.47
C HIS A 19 6.64 10.08 -17.02
N LEU A 20 7.62 9.85 -16.13
CA LEU A 20 8.98 9.48 -16.53
C LEU A 20 9.02 8.15 -17.31
N THR A 21 8.38 7.11 -16.76
CA THR A 21 8.41 5.78 -17.37
C THR A 21 7.61 5.72 -18.67
N ARG A 22 6.46 6.41 -18.74
CA ARG A 22 5.70 6.55 -19.98
C ARG A 22 6.55 7.20 -21.06
N ALA A 23 7.13 8.38 -20.77
CA ALA A 23 7.89 9.16 -21.75
C ALA A 23 9.10 8.41 -22.32
N HIS A 24 9.75 7.54 -21.52
CA HIS A 24 10.99 6.89 -21.94
C HIS A 24 10.87 5.40 -22.28
N CYS A 25 9.78 4.73 -21.92
CA CYS A 25 9.64 3.30 -22.16
C CYS A 25 8.53 2.94 -23.15
N PHE A 26 7.42 3.69 -23.15
CA PHE A 26 6.23 3.35 -23.95
C PHE A 26 5.39 4.57 -24.34
N ALA A 27 6.03 5.63 -24.84
CA ALA A 27 5.40 6.93 -25.10
C ALA A 27 4.19 6.83 -26.05
N ASP A 28 4.31 5.99 -27.08
CA ASP A 28 3.32 5.84 -28.16
C ASP A 28 2.20 4.84 -27.83
N THR A 29 2.19 4.25 -26.64
CA THR A 29 1.12 3.31 -26.26
C THR A 29 -0.17 4.07 -25.96
N GLU A 30 -1.22 3.76 -26.72
CA GLU A 30 -2.57 4.21 -26.41
C GLU A 30 -3.07 3.61 -25.09
N ILE A 31 -3.24 4.47 -24.08
CA ILE A 31 -3.89 4.14 -22.81
C ILE A 31 -4.66 5.39 -22.33
N ASP A 32 -5.65 5.16 -21.47
CA ASP A 32 -6.33 6.23 -20.74
C ASP A 32 -5.34 6.89 -19.75
N GLU A 33 -4.74 8.01 -20.15
CA GLU A 33 -3.72 8.74 -19.37
C GLU A 33 -4.26 9.22 -18.03
N GLN A 34 -5.49 9.74 -18.01
CA GLN A 34 -6.11 10.24 -16.79
C GLN A 34 -6.28 9.10 -15.78
N HIS A 35 -6.82 7.96 -16.22
CA HIS A 35 -6.99 6.82 -15.34
C HIS A 35 -5.66 6.20 -14.92
N PHE A 36 -4.66 6.18 -15.81
CA PHE A 36 -3.32 5.66 -15.53
C PHE A 36 -2.62 6.48 -14.42
N VAL A 37 -2.63 7.80 -14.53
CA VAL A 37 -2.07 8.70 -13.51
C VAL A 37 -2.87 8.63 -12.20
N GLN A 38 -4.21 8.58 -12.26
CA GLN A 38 -5.02 8.42 -11.05
C GLN A 38 -4.69 7.11 -10.30
N ASN A 39 -4.53 6.00 -11.02
CA ASN A 39 -4.14 4.73 -10.41
C ASN A 39 -2.71 4.75 -9.86
N SER A 40 -1.78 5.49 -10.48
CA SER A 40 -0.41 5.63 -9.96
C SER A 40 -0.33 6.48 -8.70
N ILE A 41 -1.12 7.55 -8.61
CA ILE A 41 -1.28 8.34 -7.39
C ILE A 41 -1.82 7.45 -6.27
N ARG A 42 -2.89 6.70 -6.55
CA ARG A 42 -3.47 5.74 -5.60
C ARG A 42 -2.45 4.68 -5.19
N PHE A 43 -1.65 4.17 -6.13
CA PHE A 43 -0.59 3.22 -5.84
C PHE A 43 0.42 3.77 -4.81
N GLY A 44 0.96 4.96 -5.04
CA GLY A 44 1.88 5.63 -4.11
C GLY A 44 1.26 5.84 -2.73
N LYS A 45 0.02 6.33 -2.68
CA LYS A 45 -0.74 6.50 -1.43
C LYS A 45 -0.92 5.18 -0.69
N GLY A 46 -1.27 4.10 -1.40
CA GLY A 46 -1.44 2.76 -0.83
C GLY A 46 -0.19 2.25 -0.15
N LEU A 47 0.97 2.36 -0.80
CA LEU A 47 2.25 1.96 -0.21
C LEU A 47 2.58 2.75 1.06
N GLN A 48 2.34 4.06 1.04
CA GLN A 48 2.58 4.89 2.22
C GLN A 48 1.61 4.56 3.36
N LEU A 49 0.34 4.33 3.04
CA LEU A 49 -0.68 4.01 4.04
C LEU A 49 -0.41 2.65 4.69
N VAL A 50 0.04 1.65 3.93
CA VAL A 50 0.52 0.37 4.49
C VAL A 50 1.63 0.58 5.52
N ASN A 51 2.60 1.45 5.21
CA ASN A 51 3.69 1.74 6.16
C ASN A 51 3.17 2.43 7.42
N VAL A 52 2.33 3.47 7.27
CA VAL A 52 1.72 4.20 8.40
C VAL A 52 0.95 3.25 9.33
N LEU A 53 0.15 2.34 8.79
CA LEU A 53 -0.68 1.43 9.57
C LEU A 53 0.15 0.33 10.24
N ARG A 54 1.15 -0.22 9.53
CA ARG A 54 2.06 -1.25 10.06
C ARG A 54 2.95 -0.70 11.18
N ASP A 55 3.49 0.50 11.00
CA ASP A 55 4.54 1.05 11.86
C ASP A 55 4.00 1.91 13.02
N LEU A 56 2.67 1.90 13.26
CA LEU A 56 2.02 2.73 14.27
C LEU A 56 2.71 2.71 15.65
N PRO A 57 3.07 1.56 16.27
CA PRO A 57 3.79 1.56 17.55
C PRO A 57 5.13 2.28 17.50
N HIS A 58 5.87 2.05 16.41
CA HIS A 58 7.19 2.60 16.23
C HIS A 58 7.11 4.12 16.00
N ASP A 59 6.13 4.58 15.24
CA ASP A 59 5.89 6.01 15.06
C ASP A 59 5.48 6.69 16.37
N LEU A 60 4.59 6.08 17.15
CA LEU A 60 4.18 6.58 18.47
C LEU A 60 5.34 6.65 19.47
N ALA A 61 6.23 5.64 19.45
CA ALA A 61 7.45 5.63 20.26
C ALA A 61 8.40 6.78 19.89
N ASN A 62 8.39 7.21 18.63
CA ASN A 62 9.16 8.35 18.14
C ASN A 62 8.38 9.68 18.20
N GLY A 63 7.26 9.73 18.91
CA GLY A 63 6.45 10.94 19.07
C GLY A 63 5.66 11.35 17.83
N ARG A 64 5.48 10.46 16.85
CA ARG A 64 4.70 10.70 15.63
C ARG A 64 3.36 9.97 15.69
N CYS A 65 2.31 10.64 15.25
CA CYS A 65 1.00 10.02 15.01
C CYS A 65 0.44 10.58 13.70
N TYR A 66 0.15 9.69 12.76
CA TYR A 66 -0.37 10.05 11.44
C TYR A 66 -1.88 9.82 11.32
N LEU A 67 -2.49 9.11 12.27
CA LEU A 67 -3.94 8.92 12.28
C LEU A 67 -4.64 10.28 12.48
N PRO A 68 -5.70 10.60 11.72
CA PRO A 68 -6.38 11.87 11.84
C PRO A 68 -6.94 12.10 13.24
N ALA A 69 -6.78 13.31 13.76
CA ALA A 69 -7.31 13.68 15.08
C ALA A 69 -8.83 13.52 15.18
N VAL A 70 -9.55 13.73 14.08
CA VAL A 70 -11.01 13.52 13.99
C VAL A 70 -11.41 12.06 14.23
N ASP A 71 -10.65 11.11 13.70
CA ASP A 71 -10.90 9.68 13.86
C ASP A 71 -10.61 9.26 15.31
N LEU A 72 -9.51 9.77 15.88
CA LEU A 72 -9.20 9.53 17.29
C LEU A 72 -10.27 10.13 18.22
N ALA A 73 -10.77 11.32 17.92
CA ALA A 73 -11.85 11.96 18.68
C ALA A 73 -13.15 11.13 18.63
N VAL A 74 -13.50 10.54 17.48
CA VAL A 74 -14.65 9.62 17.35
C VAL A 74 -14.47 8.38 18.24
N ALA A 75 -13.25 7.87 18.39
CA ALA A 75 -12.92 6.79 19.32
C ALA A 75 -12.79 7.26 20.80
N GLY A 76 -12.87 8.57 21.06
CA GLY A 76 -12.61 9.18 22.36
C GLY A 76 -11.16 9.05 22.82
N LEU A 77 -10.22 8.95 21.89
CA LEU A 77 -8.79 8.74 22.12
C LEU A 77 -7.99 9.99 21.74
N GLN A 78 -6.84 10.13 22.37
CA GLN A 78 -5.77 11.06 21.99
C GLN A 78 -4.55 10.26 21.53
N PRO A 79 -3.62 10.86 20.77
CA PRO A 79 -2.42 10.17 20.31
C PRO A 79 -1.63 9.45 21.42
N GLN A 80 -1.55 10.02 22.64
CA GLN A 80 -0.86 9.36 23.75
C GLN A 80 -1.53 8.07 24.22
N ASP A 81 -2.85 7.95 24.09
CA ASP A 81 -3.61 6.77 24.52
C ASP A 81 -3.27 5.55 23.67
N LEU A 82 -2.82 5.76 22.44
CA LEU A 82 -2.44 4.70 21.52
C LEU A 82 -1.17 3.93 21.96
N ARG A 83 -0.47 4.40 23.00
CA ARG A 83 0.65 3.66 23.60
C ARG A 83 0.20 2.51 24.49
N ASP A 84 -1.08 2.48 24.89
CA ASP A 84 -1.66 1.37 25.64
C ASP A 84 -2.45 0.44 24.71
N ALA A 85 -1.98 -0.80 24.57
CA ALA A 85 -2.62 -1.82 23.75
C ALA A 85 -4.06 -2.14 24.16
N LYS A 86 -4.48 -1.80 25.39
CA LYS A 86 -5.86 -1.92 25.87
C LYS A 86 -6.84 -1.01 25.14
N ASN A 87 -6.37 0.05 24.49
CA ASN A 87 -7.21 0.97 23.72
C ASN A 87 -7.55 0.44 22.32
N TRP A 88 -7.01 -0.70 21.90
CA TRP A 88 -7.30 -1.28 20.59
C TRP A 88 -8.79 -1.47 20.29
N PRO A 89 -9.64 -2.03 21.18
CA PRO A 89 -11.07 -2.20 20.88
C PRO A 89 -11.80 -0.88 20.60
N ARG A 90 -11.27 0.25 21.11
CA ARG A 90 -11.81 1.59 20.84
C ARG A 90 -11.26 2.18 19.54
N LEU A 91 -10.00 1.91 19.22
CA LEU A 91 -9.32 2.39 18.01
C LEU A 91 -9.75 1.59 16.76
N GLU A 92 -9.95 0.29 16.89
CA GLU A 92 -10.19 -0.65 15.80
C GLU A 92 -11.27 -0.18 14.80
N PRO A 93 -12.46 0.30 15.25
CA PRO A 93 -13.51 0.75 14.32
C PRO A 93 -13.12 1.93 13.44
N VAL A 94 -12.22 2.81 13.91
CA VAL A 94 -11.72 3.96 13.13
C VAL A 94 -10.43 3.65 12.38
N PHE A 95 -9.73 2.57 12.75
CA PHE A 95 -8.53 2.10 12.08
C PHE A 95 -8.83 1.22 10.86
N MET A 96 -9.84 0.35 10.95
CA MET A 96 -10.21 -0.57 9.87
C MET A 96 -10.55 0.13 8.54
N PRO A 97 -11.26 1.27 8.50
CA PRO A 97 -11.47 2.02 7.26
C PRO A 97 -10.18 2.46 6.55
N TRP A 98 -9.10 2.73 7.31
CA TRP A 98 -7.79 3.03 6.73
C TRP A 98 -7.11 1.80 6.15
N LEU A 99 -7.26 0.62 6.77
CA LEU A 99 -6.81 -0.64 6.19
C LEU A 99 -7.54 -0.96 4.88
N GLU A 100 -8.86 -0.74 4.83
CA GLU A 100 -9.65 -0.92 3.62
C GLU A 100 -9.22 0.05 2.52
N LYS A 101 -9.06 1.33 2.84
CA LYS A 101 -8.54 2.32 1.90
C LYS A 101 -7.15 1.94 1.39
N ALA A 102 -6.27 1.39 2.24
CA ALA A 102 -4.96 0.89 1.81
C ALA A 102 -5.11 -0.26 0.80
N THR A 103 -5.99 -1.22 1.08
CA THR A 103 -6.31 -2.33 0.15
C THR A 103 -6.81 -1.81 -1.20
N ASP A 104 -7.76 -0.86 -1.19
CA ASP A 104 -8.31 -0.27 -2.41
C ASP A 104 -7.26 0.46 -3.23
N HIS A 105 -6.34 1.15 -2.56
CA HIS A 105 -5.21 1.81 -3.21
C HIS A 105 -4.21 0.81 -3.80
N LEU A 106 -3.93 -0.31 -3.13
CA LEU A 106 -3.11 -1.38 -3.71
C LEU A 106 -3.78 -2.04 -4.91
N ALA A 107 -5.11 -2.22 -4.88
CA ALA A 107 -5.88 -2.71 -6.03
C ALA A 107 -5.77 -1.75 -7.22
N ALA A 108 -5.87 -0.44 -6.99
CA ALA A 108 -5.61 0.56 -8.03
C ALA A 108 -4.17 0.47 -8.57
N GLY A 109 -3.18 0.26 -7.70
CA GLY A 109 -1.80 0.00 -8.14
C GLY A 109 -1.64 -1.27 -8.96
N TRP A 110 -2.45 -2.30 -8.70
CA TRP A 110 -2.49 -3.48 -9.55
C TRP A 110 -3.07 -3.17 -10.92
N HIS A 111 -4.17 -2.42 -10.99
CA HIS A 111 -4.72 -1.94 -12.26
C HIS A 111 -3.70 -1.10 -13.05
N TYR A 112 -3.00 -0.17 -12.39
CA TYR A 112 -1.87 0.56 -12.97
C TYR A 112 -0.81 -0.40 -13.57
N THR A 113 -0.42 -1.43 -12.82
CA THR A 113 0.55 -2.45 -13.26
C THR A 113 0.06 -3.22 -14.50
N LEU A 114 -1.25 -3.44 -14.62
CA LEU A 114 -1.87 -4.11 -15.76
C LEU A 114 -2.00 -3.21 -16.99
N GLN A 115 -2.06 -1.89 -16.81
CA GLN A 115 -2.09 -0.90 -17.90
C GLN A 115 -0.72 -0.70 -18.57
N ILE A 116 0.39 -0.95 -17.86
CA ILE A 116 1.73 -0.96 -18.46
C ILE A 116 1.79 -2.06 -19.55
N PRO A 117 2.29 -1.76 -20.77
CA PRO A 117 2.37 -2.75 -21.84
C PRO A 117 3.10 -4.01 -21.40
N HIS A 118 2.62 -5.14 -21.88
CA HIS A 118 2.95 -6.45 -21.33
C HIS A 118 4.45 -6.75 -21.40
N GLU A 119 5.08 -6.38 -22.51
CA GLU A 119 6.49 -6.51 -22.84
C GLU A 119 7.44 -5.80 -21.86
N HIS A 120 6.97 -4.80 -21.11
CA HIS A 120 7.78 -4.11 -20.10
C HIS A 120 7.79 -4.87 -18.76
N TYR A 121 8.21 -6.13 -18.79
CA TYR A 121 8.23 -7.03 -17.64
C TYR A 121 8.91 -6.43 -16.41
N ARG A 122 10.03 -5.73 -16.60
CA ARG A 122 10.79 -5.12 -15.51
C ARG A 122 10.00 -4.04 -14.78
N LEU A 123 9.26 -3.20 -15.52
CA LEU A 123 8.40 -2.17 -14.92
C LEU A 123 7.22 -2.79 -14.19
N ARG A 124 6.60 -3.82 -14.79
CA ARG A 124 5.48 -4.53 -14.17
C ARG A 124 5.89 -5.25 -12.89
N LEU A 125 7.05 -5.89 -12.88
CA LEU A 125 7.62 -6.52 -11.67
C LEU A 125 7.97 -5.49 -10.59
N ALA A 126 8.58 -4.36 -10.97
CA ALA A 126 8.91 -3.28 -10.05
C ALA A 126 7.67 -2.73 -9.32
N CYS A 127 6.51 -2.69 -9.99
CA CYS A 127 5.24 -2.31 -9.38
C CYS A 127 4.61 -3.48 -8.58
N ALA A 128 4.61 -4.69 -9.14
CA ALA A 128 3.97 -5.85 -8.54
C ALA A 128 4.54 -6.24 -7.17
N TRP A 129 5.86 -6.21 -7.00
CA TRP A 129 6.49 -6.62 -5.75
C TRP A 129 6.04 -5.81 -4.53
N PRO A 130 6.11 -4.47 -4.51
CA PRO A 130 5.63 -3.70 -3.37
C PRO A 130 4.11 -3.84 -3.16
N ILE A 131 3.32 -4.00 -4.23
CA ILE A 131 1.87 -4.25 -4.11
C ILE A 131 1.57 -5.56 -3.38
N LEU A 132 2.19 -6.66 -3.82
CA LEU A 132 1.96 -7.99 -3.24
C LEU A 132 2.50 -8.09 -1.81
N MET A 133 3.66 -7.47 -1.54
CA MET A 133 4.20 -7.37 -0.18
C MET A 133 3.33 -6.51 0.72
N GLY A 134 2.79 -5.40 0.20
CA GLY A 134 1.86 -4.53 0.89
C GLY A 134 0.57 -5.27 1.25
N SER A 135 -0.02 -6.02 0.31
CA SER A 135 -1.23 -6.82 0.56
C SER A 135 -1.02 -7.87 1.66
N ARG A 136 0.11 -8.59 1.65
CA ARG A 136 0.45 -9.53 2.74
C ARG A 136 0.67 -8.81 4.07
N THR A 137 1.21 -7.60 4.05
CA THR A 137 1.37 -6.78 5.26
C THR A 137 0.03 -6.34 5.81
N ILE A 138 -0.92 -5.90 4.97
CA ILE A 138 -2.28 -5.54 5.40
C ILE A 138 -2.95 -6.70 6.12
N ASN A 139 -2.84 -7.92 5.60
CA ASN A 139 -3.42 -9.09 6.26
C ASN A 139 -2.82 -9.32 7.65
N LEU A 140 -1.50 -9.21 7.80
CA LEU A 140 -0.85 -9.29 9.11
C LEU A 140 -1.33 -8.22 10.09
N VAL A 141 -1.55 -6.99 9.60
CA VAL A 141 -2.05 -5.89 10.43
C VAL A 141 -3.50 -6.09 10.82
N ARG A 142 -4.33 -6.58 9.90
CA ARG A 142 -5.76 -6.86 10.11
C ARG A 142 -5.98 -7.94 11.19
N ASP A 143 -5.13 -8.97 11.19
CA ASP A 143 -5.25 -10.10 12.12
C ASP A 143 -4.57 -9.85 13.48
N ALA A 144 -4.05 -8.63 13.70
CA ALA A 144 -3.28 -8.28 14.88
C ALA A 144 -3.85 -7.05 15.60
N ASN A 145 -3.42 -6.86 16.85
CA ASN A 145 -3.55 -5.57 17.53
C ASN A 145 -2.26 -4.77 17.22
N PRO A 146 -2.32 -3.78 16.32
CA PRO A 146 -1.15 -3.01 15.93
C PRO A 146 -0.62 -2.13 17.06
N LEU A 147 -1.29 -1.96 18.20
CA LEU A 147 -0.74 -1.21 19.35
C LEU A 147 0.17 -2.08 20.24
N LYS A 148 0.23 -3.40 20.01
CA LYS A 148 1.15 -4.26 20.76
C LYS A 148 2.60 -4.02 20.32
N PRO A 149 3.53 -3.80 21.27
CA PRO A 149 4.92 -3.47 20.94
C PRO A 149 5.71 -4.62 20.30
N GLU A 150 5.27 -5.88 20.44
CA GLU A 150 5.91 -7.04 19.80
C GLU A 150 4.92 -8.12 19.35
N PRO A 151 5.25 -8.89 18.29
CA PRO A 151 6.36 -8.68 17.36
C PRO A 151 6.01 -7.67 16.25
N ARG A 152 7.04 -7.03 15.66
CA ARG A 152 6.89 -6.18 14.47
C ARG A 152 6.12 -6.92 13.39
N LEU A 153 5.04 -6.32 12.89
CA LEU A 153 4.19 -6.86 11.83
C LEU A 153 4.92 -6.87 10.49
N LYS A 154 5.78 -7.87 10.30
CA LYS A 154 6.69 -7.97 9.16
C LYS A 154 6.53 -9.29 8.44
N ILE A 155 6.34 -9.23 7.12
CA ILE A 155 6.36 -10.41 6.26
C ILE A 155 7.72 -11.11 6.32
N SER A 156 7.72 -12.44 6.33
CA SER A 156 8.96 -13.21 6.39
C SER A 156 9.74 -13.14 5.08
N ARG A 157 11.06 -13.36 5.15
CA ARG A 157 11.90 -13.48 3.94
C ARG A 157 11.44 -14.63 3.02
N GLY A 158 10.84 -15.68 3.59
CA GLY A 158 10.23 -16.78 2.83
C GLY A 158 9.05 -16.32 1.98
N ILE A 159 8.15 -15.50 2.55
CA ILE A 159 7.03 -14.89 1.81
C ILE A 159 7.56 -13.98 0.70
N VAL A 160 8.55 -13.14 1.00
CA VAL A 160 9.20 -12.26 0.00
C VAL A 160 9.74 -13.07 -1.18
N ARG A 161 10.50 -14.14 -0.91
CA ARG A 161 11.04 -15.02 -1.95
C ARG A 161 9.93 -15.70 -2.75
N SER A 162 8.86 -16.16 -2.09
CA SER A 162 7.70 -16.76 -2.76
C SER A 162 7.01 -15.79 -3.72
N ILE A 163 6.83 -14.53 -3.32
CA ILE A 163 6.31 -13.46 -4.19
C ILE A 163 7.23 -13.27 -5.41
N ILE A 164 8.54 -13.15 -5.20
CA ILE A 164 9.50 -12.95 -6.30
C ILE A 164 9.45 -14.13 -7.28
N TRP A 165 9.56 -15.36 -6.78
CA TRP A 165 9.51 -16.54 -7.64
C TRP A 165 8.20 -16.67 -8.40
N SER A 166 7.06 -16.54 -7.72
CA SER A 166 5.75 -16.67 -8.36
C SER A 166 5.49 -15.59 -9.41
N THR A 167 5.96 -14.36 -9.19
CA THR A 167 5.84 -13.27 -10.18
C THR A 167 6.74 -13.50 -11.40
N LEU A 168 8.00 -13.92 -11.20
CA LEU A 168 8.92 -14.20 -12.31
C LEU A 168 8.42 -15.31 -13.24
N TRP A 169 7.80 -16.36 -12.69
CA TRP A 169 7.23 -17.44 -13.48
C TRP A 169 5.97 -17.03 -14.27
N ARG A 170 5.19 -16.08 -13.74
CA ARG A 170 3.89 -15.70 -14.32
C ARG A 170 3.97 -14.50 -15.25
N VAL A 171 4.95 -13.60 -15.07
CA VAL A 171 5.05 -12.36 -15.83
C VAL A 171 5.09 -12.54 -17.36
N PRO A 172 5.64 -13.62 -17.95
CA PRO A 172 5.58 -13.84 -19.40
C PRO A 172 4.17 -14.23 -19.90
N PHE A 173 3.26 -14.63 -19.02
CA PHE A 173 1.96 -15.18 -19.37
C PHE A 173 0.81 -14.25 -18.94
N LYS A 174 0.17 -13.59 -19.91
CA LYS A 174 -0.91 -12.60 -19.68
C LYS A 174 -2.01 -13.08 -18.72
N GLY A 175 -2.50 -14.32 -18.89
CA GLY A 175 -3.59 -14.88 -18.08
C GLY A 175 -3.20 -15.10 -16.61
N PRO A 176 -2.21 -15.98 -16.33
CA PRO A 176 -1.69 -16.21 -14.99
C PRO A 176 -1.22 -14.93 -14.28
N TRP A 177 -0.60 -13.99 -15.01
CA TRP A 177 -0.20 -12.70 -14.46
C TRP A 177 -1.40 -11.91 -13.96
N ARG A 178 -2.43 -11.71 -14.79
CA ARG A 178 -3.61 -10.88 -14.44
C ARG A 178 -4.29 -11.32 -13.15
N ARG A 179 -4.29 -12.63 -12.86
CA ARG A 179 -4.93 -13.23 -11.69
C ARG A 179 -4.10 -13.19 -10.40
N MET A 180 -2.89 -12.61 -10.42
CA MET A 180 -2.01 -12.64 -9.24
C MET A 180 -2.47 -11.80 -8.04
N PHE A 181 -3.38 -10.86 -8.23
CA PHE A 181 -3.88 -9.97 -7.19
C PHE A 181 -5.41 -10.09 -7.14
N GLY A 182 -5.95 -10.43 -5.97
CA GLY A 182 -7.39 -10.69 -5.79
C GLY A 182 -7.81 -12.17 -5.88
N GLU A 183 -6.85 -13.09 -6.03
CA GLU A 183 -6.98 -14.50 -5.61
C GLU A 183 -6.55 -14.69 -4.15
#